data_AF-C4R2C9-F1
#
_entry.id   AF-C4R2C9-F1
#
_cell.length_a   1.000
_cell.length_b   1.000
_cell.length_c   1.000
_cell.angle_alpha   90.00
_cell.angle_beta   90.00
_cell.angle_gamma   90.00
#
_symmetry.space_group_name_H-M   'P 1'
#
loop_
_entity.id
_entity.type
_entity.pdbx_description
1 polymer ?
#
loop_
_entity_poly.entity_id
_entity_poly.type
_entity_poly.pdbx_seq_one_letter_code
_entity_poly.pdbx_strand_id
1 'polypeptide(L)'
;MTPQKRQLDDEVNETKIDLGKKKQVTVRNFKGVKLVDIREFYTTSEGELRPGKKGISLTEETWKTLVDNIGKIQSALDLLDGEKPGEDDSKKKTKVKGNSIVTSEDDAEIEAQIKQEIEDKQ
;
A
#
# COMPACT_ATOMS: atom_id res chain seq x y z
N MET A 1 -33.11 -8.67 18.05
CA MET A 1 -32.16 -9.56 17.34
C MET A 1 -31.66 -8.78 16.13
N THR A 2 -30.45 -8.25 16.20
CA THR A 2 -29.84 -7.44 15.14
C THR A 2 -29.16 -8.40 14.15
N PRO A 3 -29.39 -8.29 12.83
CA PRO A 3 -28.87 -9.30 11.91
C PRO A 3 -27.35 -9.22 11.84
N GLN A 4 -26.72 -10.35 12.13
CA GLN A 4 -25.32 -10.63 11.85
C GLN A 4 -25.16 -10.69 10.32
N LYS A 5 -24.78 -9.59 9.68
CA LYS A 5 -24.34 -9.59 8.28
C LYS A 5 -23.05 -8.80 8.18
N ARG A 6 -21.96 -9.51 7.84
CA ARG A 6 -20.71 -9.02 7.21
C ARG A 6 -19.67 -10.14 7.28
N GLN A 7 -19.75 -11.08 6.35
CA GLN A 7 -18.64 -11.98 6.04
C GLN A 7 -18.49 -12.24 4.51
N LEU A 8 -19.23 -11.53 3.66
CA LEU A 8 -19.25 -11.80 2.20
C LEU A 8 -19.00 -10.56 1.32
N ASP A 9 -18.84 -9.36 1.90
CA ASP A 9 -18.64 -8.11 1.14
C ASP A 9 -17.23 -7.50 1.36
N ASP A 10 -16.35 -8.18 2.09
CA ASP A 10 -15.02 -7.68 2.43
C ASP A 10 -14.03 -7.79 1.25
N GLU A 11 -14.23 -8.74 0.33
CA GLU A 11 -13.28 -8.99 -0.77
C GLU A 11 -13.30 -7.93 -1.87
N VAL A 12 -14.41 -7.18 -2.02
CA VAL A 12 -14.55 -6.14 -3.07
C VAL A 12 -14.15 -4.75 -2.58
N ASN A 13 -13.96 -4.57 -1.27
CA ASN A 13 -13.71 -3.25 -0.65
C ASN A 13 -12.30 -3.09 -0.06
N GLU A 14 -11.44 -4.09 -0.22
CA GLU A 14 -10.07 -4.04 0.30
C GLU A 14 -9.04 -4.54 -0.71
N THR A 15 -7.95 -3.79 -0.85
CA THR A 15 -6.78 -4.19 -1.64
C THR A 15 -5.65 -4.54 -0.69
N LYS A 16 -5.13 -5.77 -0.77
CA LYS A 16 -4.04 -6.28 0.07
C LYS A 16 -2.75 -6.40 -0.73
N ILE A 17 -1.66 -5.86 -0.20
CA ILE A 17 -0.32 -5.90 -0.80
C ILE A 17 0.65 -6.50 0.23
N ASP A 18 1.28 -7.62 -0.11
CA ASP A 18 2.29 -8.24 0.75
C ASP A 18 3.63 -7.49 0.65
N LEU A 19 4.21 -7.15 1.80
CA LEU A 19 5.55 -6.55 1.91
C LEU A 19 6.63 -7.59 2.26
N GLY A 20 6.24 -8.85 2.43
CA GLY A 20 7.09 -9.93 2.89
C GLY A 20 7.32 -9.89 4.40
N LYS A 21 7.99 -10.93 4.93
CA LYS A 21 8.32 -11.07 6.37
C LYS A 21 7.08 -10.90 7.29
N LYS A 22 5.92 -11.41 6.84
CA LYS A 22 4.61 -11.29 7.52
C LYS A 22 4.14 -9.83 7.69
N LYS A 23 4.48 -8.94 6.76
CA LYS A 23 4.00 -7.56 6.76
C LYS A 23 3.10 -7.35 5.55
N GLN A 24 2.00 -6.64 5.72
CA GLN A 24 1.04 -6.39 4.66
C GLN A 24 0.56 -4.93 4.74
N VAL A 25 0.33 -4.34 3.57
CA VAL A 25 -0.45 -3.12 3.40
C VAL A 25 -1.87 -3.50 3.01
N THR A 26 -2.88 -2.88 3.61
CA THR A 26 -4.28 -3.03 3.24
C THR A 26 -4.90 -1.66 3.01
N VAL A 27 -5.36 -1.41 1.79
CA VAL A 27 -6.18 -0.23 1.47
C VAL A 27 -7.63 -0.64 1.63
N ARG A 28 -8.39 0.04 2.49
CA ARG A 28 -9.80 -0.33 2.75
C ARG A 28 -10.65 0.88 3.09
N ASN A 29 -11.96 0.73 2.92
CA ASN A 29 -12.95 1.68 3.40
C ASN A 29 -13.60 1.19 4.71
N PHE A 30 -13.36 1.89 5.82
CA PHE A 30 -13.96 1.57 7.10
C PHE A 30 -14.90 2.67 7.55
N LYS A 31 -16.20 2.37 7.59
CA LYS A 31 -17.25 3.33 7.99
C LYS A 31 -17.21 4.65 7.20
N GLY A 32 -16.93 4.58 5.90
CA GLY A 32 -16.85 5.75 5.02
C GLY A 32 -15.50 6.47 5.04
N VAL A 33 -14.51 5.98 5.79
CA VAL A 33 -13.16 6.53 5.83
C VAL A 33 -12.21 5.61 5.09
N LYS A 34 -11.51 6.15 4.09
CA LYS A 34 -10.42 5.48 3.37
C LYS A 34 -9.18 5.40 4.27
N LEU A 35 -8.67 4.20 4.48
CA LEU A 35 -7.51 3.92 5.32
C LEU A 35 -6.47 3.09 4.57
N VAL A 36 -5.20 3.38 4.86
CA VAL A 36 -4.04 2.57 4.46
C VAL A 36 -3.46 1.95 5.72
N ASP A 37 -3.73 0.67 5.95
CA ASP A 37 -3.25 -0.11 7.08
C ASP A 37 -1.90 -0.75 6.74
N ILE A 38 -0.83 -0.44 7.49
CA ILE A 38 0.49 -1.07 7.35
C ILE A 38 0.74 -1.90 8.62
N ARG A 39 0.76 -3.23 8.53
CA ARG A 39 0.70 -4.10 9.71
C ARG A 39 1.58 -5.34 9.61
N GLU A 40 2.18 -5.73 10.74
CA GLU A 40 2.83 -7.03 10.93
C GLU A 40 1.81 -8.05 11.44
N PHE A 41 1.82 -9.24 10.83
CA PHE A 41 0.99 -10.37 11.16
C PHE A 41 1.81 -11.40 11.94
N TYR A 42 1.12 -12.12 12.83
CA TYR A 42 1.69 -13.26 13.53
C TYR A 42 0.95 -14.53 13.10
N THR A 43 1.60 -15.68 13.29
CA THR A 43 0.99 -16.98 13.02
C THR A 43 0.46 -17.53 14.33
N THR A 44 -0.82 -17.92 14.38
CA THR A 44 -1.42 -18.58 15.54
C THR A 44 -0.91 -20.02 15.66
N SER A 45 -1.15 -20.67 16.80
CA SER A 45 -0.84 -22.10 16.98
C SER A 45 -1.54 -23.01 15.97
N GLU A 46 -2.64 -22.54 15.38
CA GLU A 46 -3.42 -23.22 14.35
C GLU A 46 -2.88 -22.98 12.93
N GLY A 47 -1.81 -22.18 12.79
CA GLY A 47 -1.19 -21.86 11.50
C GLY A 47 -1.79 -20.65 10.77
N GLU A 48 -2.78 -19.97 11.35
CA GLU A 48 -3.47 -18.84 10.72
C GLU A 48 -2.69 -17.53 10.88
N LEU A 49 -2.65 -16.72 9.82
CA LEU A 49 -2.10 -15.36 9.90
C LEU A 49 -3.12 -14.39 10.49
N ARG A 50 -2.77 -13.76 11.61
CA ARG A 50 -3.60 -12.78 12.30
C ARG A 50 -2.89 -11.43 12.40
N PRO A 51 -3.63 -10.31 12.31
CA PRO A 51 -3.06 -8.97 12.45
C PRO A 51 -2.48 -8.81 13.86
N GLY A 52 -1.21 -8.42 13.95
CA GLY A 52 -0.52 -8.18 15.20
C GLY A 52 -0.75 -6.78 15.76
N LYS A 53 -0.23 -6.54 16.97
CA LYS A 53 -0.27 -5.21 17.62
C LYS A 53 0.62 -4.18 16.90
N LYS A 54 1.68 -4.64 16.22
CA LYS A 54 2.59 -3.76 15.48
C LYS A 54 1.99 -3.37 14.13
N GLY A 55 1.70 -2.08 13.97
CA GLY A 55 1.19 -1.52 12.72
C GLY A 55 0.51 -0.17 12.96
N ILE A 56 0.20 0.52 11.87
CA ILE A 56 -0.48 1.81 11.88
C ILE A 56 -1.54 1.85 10.78
N SER A 57 -2.64 2.55 11.04
CA SER A 57 -3.67 2.87 10.04
C SER A 57 -3.52 4.34 9.70
N LEU A 58 -3.16 4.65 8.47
CA LEU A 58 -3.04 6.01 7.97
C LEU A 58 -4.34 6.45 7.32
N THR A 59 -4.75 7.70 7.53
CA THR A 59 -5.79 8.31 6.71
C THR A 59 -5.24 8.64 5.33
N GLU A 60 -6.13 8.89 4.37
CA GLU A 60 -5.74 9.33 3.03
C GLU A 60 -4.85 10.58 3.05
N GLU A 61 -5.14 11.54 3.93
CA GLU A 61 -4.32 12.77 4.08
C GLU A 61 -2.91 12.45 4.58
N THR A 62 -2.78 11.62 5.62
CA THR A 62 -1.46 11.24 6.15
C THR A 62 -0.67 10.40 5.14
N TRP A 63 -1.36 9.55 4.35
CA TRP A 63 -0.74 8.81 3.26
C TRP A 63 -0.15 9.73 2.19
N LYS A 64 -0.87 10.77 1.76
CA LYS A 64 -0.36 11.76 0.78
C LYS A 64 0.90 12.45 1.29
N THR A 65 0.89 12.90 2.55
CA THR A 65 2.08 13.49 3.18
C THR A 65 3.27 12.53 3.21
N LEU A 66 3.04 11.23 3.44
CA LEU A 66 4.11 10.23 3.38
C LEU A 66 4.69 10.13 1.96
N VAL A 67 3.82 10.03 0.94
CA VAL A 67 4.21 9.94 -0.47
C VAL A 67 5.02 11.16 -0.92
N ASP A 68 4.58 12.37 -0.56
CA ASP A 68 5.28 13.62 -0.87
C ASP A 68 6.68 13.70 -0.27
N ASN A 69 6.95 12.93 0.78
CA ASN A 69 8.24 12.91 1.47
C ASN A 69 9.07 11.64 1.19
N ILE A 70 8.65 10.75 0.28
CA ILE A 70 9.40 9.53 -0.07
C ILE A 70 10.86 9.85 -0.46
N GLY A 71 11.09 10.90 -1.26
CA GLY A 71 12.45 11.29 -1.64
C GLY A 71 13.35 11.64 -0.44
N LYS A 72 12.82 12.41 0.52
CA LYS A 72 13.56 12.73 1.76
C LYS A 72 13.81 11.49 2.62
N ILE A 73 12.84 10.58 2.66
CA ILE A 73 12.97 9.30 3.37
C ILE A 73 14.07 8.46 2.72
N GLN A 74 14.07 8.34 1.39
CA GLN A 74 15.09 7.61 0.66
C GLN A 74 16.49 8.20 0.89
N SER A 75 16.64 9.53 0.75
CA SER A 75 17.93 10.18 1.04
C SER A 75 18.41 9.94 2.48
N ALA A 76 17.48 9.89 3.45
CA ALA A 76 17.82 9.58 4.84
C ALA A 76 18.26 8.12 5.02
N LEU A 77 17.68 7.17 4.27
CA LEU A 77 18.10 5.77 4.27
C LEU A 77 19.50 5.61 3.66
N ASP A 78 19.75 6.19 2.49
CA ASP A 78 21.03 6.12 1.79
C ASP A 78 22.18 6.63 2.68
N LEU A 79 21.93 7.73 3.40
CA LEU A 79 22.87 8.31 4.36
C LEU A 79 23.19 7.36 5.53
N LEU A 80 22.22 6.56 6.00
CA LEU A 80 22.44 5.58 7.07
C LEU A 80 23.20 4.35 6.57
N ASP A 81 22.99 3.95 5.32
CA ASP A 81 23.69 2.84 4.68
C ASP A 81 25.13 3.23 4.23
N GLY A 82 25.52 4.50 4.41
CA GLY A 82 26.86 5.00 4.11
C GLY A 82 27.08 5.31 2.62
N GLU A 83 26.01 5.30 1.82
CA GLU A 83 26.04 5.75 0.44
C GLU A 83 25.89 7.28 0.39
N LYS A 84 26.69 7.94 -0.46
CA LYS A 84 26.54 9.40 -0.62
C LYS A 84 25.24 9.67 -1.37
N PRO A 85 24.38 10.60 -0.88
CA PRO A 85 23.20 11.00 -1.64
C PRO A 85 23.67 11.60 -2.97
N GLY A 86 23.26 10.99 -4.07
CA GLY A 86 23.44 11.58 -5.39
C GLY A 86 22.66 12.88 -5.46
N GLU A 87 23.32 13.96 -5.88
CA GLU A 87 22.68 15.26 -6.10
C GLU A 87 21.52 15.15 -7.11
N ASP A 88 20.35 15.63 -6.68
CA ASP A 88 19.25 16.19 -7.48
C ASP A 88 18.77 15.38 -8.70
N ASP A 89 17.73 14.55 -8.50
CA ASP A 89 16.95 13.89 -9.55
C ASP A 89 15.82 14.78 -10.11
N SER A 90 16.11 16.05 -10.42
CA SER A 90 15.21 16.86 -11.25
C SER A 90 15.29 16.53 -12.74
N LYS A 91 16.31 15.79 -13.22
CA LYS A 91 16.41 15.31 -14.61
C LYS A 91 17.32 14.08 -14.77
N LYS A 92 16.84 12.85 -14.54
CA LYS A 92 17.49 11.67 -15.16
C LYS A 92 16.52 10.53 -15.45
N LYS A 93 16.13 10.41 -16.73
CA LYS A 93 15.72 9.14 -17.32
C LYS A 93 16.89 8.16 -17.16
N THR A 94 16.80 7.20 -16.24
CA THR A 94 17.76 6.09 -16.19
C THR A 94 17.06 4.76 -15.96
N LYS A 95 17.25 3.89 -16.95
CA LYS A 95 16.94 2.45 -17.02
C LYS A 95 17.42 1.72 -15.75
N VAL A 96 16.51 1.04 -15.06
CA VAL A 96 16.85 0.01 -14.06
C VAL A 96 16.48 -1.36 -14.64
N LYS A 97 17.49 -2.21 -14.82
CA LYS A 97 17.34 -3.64 -15.10
C LYS A 97 17.34 -4.37 -13.77
N GLY A 98 16.26 -5.10 -13.46
CA GLY A 98 16.16 -6.00 -12.31
C GLY A 98 15.03 -5.63 -11.35
N ASN A 99 13.81 -5.97 -11.76
CA ASN A 99 12.54 -5.92 -11.02
C ASN A 99 11.92 -4.54 -10.70
N SER A 100 11.48 -3.91 -11.80
CA SER A 100 10.21 -3.19 -11.99
C SER A 100 9.74 -2.22 -10.90
N ILE A 101 10.34 -1.02 -10.94
CA ILE A 101 9.59 0.22 -10.75
C ILE A 101 9.21 0.67 -12.16
N VAL A 102 7.91 0.63 -12.46
CA VAL A 102 7.29 1.19 -13.67
C VAL A 102 6.48 2.40 -13.21
N THR A 103 6.83 3.57 -13.73
CA THR A 103 5.98 4.76 -13.72
C THR A 103 5.71 5.15 -15.16
N SER A 104 4.49 5.68 -15.36
CA SER A 104 3.94 6.27 -16.59
C SER A 104 3.64 5.31 -17.74
N GLU A 105 2.65 4.43 -17.55
CA GLU A 105 1.66 3.96 -18.54
C GLU A 105 0.62 3.04 -17.83
N ASP A 106 1.05 2.35 -16.76
CA ASP A 106 0.23 1.38 -16.03
C ASP A 106 -0.80 2.00 -15.05
N ASP A 107 -0.59 3.23 -14.56
CA ASP A 107 -1.53 3.89 -13.63
C ASP A 107 -2.91 4.13 -14.28
N ALA A 108 -2.92 4.44 -15.58
CA ALA A 108 -4.14 4.65 -16.34
C ALA A 108 -4.89 3.33 -16.58
N GLU A 109 -4.17 2.22 -16.70
CA GLU A 109 -4.75 0.89 -16.94
C GLU A 109 -5.33 0.30 -15.65
N ILE A 110 -4.67 0.53 -14.51
CA ILE A 110 -5.20 0.20 -13.18
C ILE A 110 -6.43 1.06 -12.86
N GLU A 111 -6.38 2.38 -13.11
CA GLU A 111 -7.55 3.24 -12.93
C GLU A 111 -8.71 2.89 -13.88
N ALA A 112 -8.41 2.50 -15.13
CA ALA A 112 -9.42 2.08 -16.10
C ALA A 112 -10.06 0.74 -15.72
N GLN A 113 -9.27 -0.23 -15.24
CA GLN A 113 -9.81 -1.51 -14.75
C GLN A 113 -10.66 -1.32 -13.51
N ILE A 114 -10.25 -0.46 -12.57
CA ILE A 114 -11.06 -0.14 -11.39
C ILE A 114 -12.36 0.57 -11.80
N LYS A 115 -12.34 1.49 -12.77
CA LYS A 115 -13.55 2.18 -13.25
C LYS A 115 -14.50 1.25 -14.00
N GLN A 116 -13.97 0.42 -14.90
CA GLN A 116 -14.76 -0.52 -15.69
C GLN A 116 -15.43 -1.58 -14.79
N GLU A 117 -14.73 -2.07 -13.76
CA GLU A 117 -15.31 -3.04 -12.82
C GLU A 117 -16.37 -2.43 -11.87
N ILE A 118 -16.31 -1.11 -11.63
CA ILE A 118 -17.37 -0.39 -10.89
C ILE A 118 -18.61 -0.16 -11.76
N GLU A 119 -18.43 0.05 -13.07
CA GLU A 119 -19.51 0.38 -14.01
C GLU A 119 -20.30 -0.86 -14.46
N ASP A 120 -19.64 -2.02 -14.60
CA ASP A 120 -20.30 -3.31 -14.92
C ASP A 120 -21.14 -3.90 -13.76
N LYS A 121 -21.11 -3.29 -12.57
CA LYS A 121 -21.83 -3.74 -11.35
C LYS A 121 -23.04 -2.87 -10.97
N GLN A 122 -23.48 -1.95 -11.84
CA GLN A 122 -24.77 -1.22 -11.75
C GLN A 122 -25.82 -1.79 -12.70
#